data_AF-A0A0E0HZ82-F1
#
_entry.id   AF-A0A0E0HZ82-F1
#
_cell.length_a   1.000
_cell.length_b   1.000
_cell.length_c   1.000
_cell.angle_alpha   90.00
_cell.angle_beta   90.00
_cell.angle_gamma   90.00
#
_symmetry.space_group_name_H-M   'P 1'
#
loop_
_entity.id
_entity.type
_entity.pdbx_description
1 polymer ?
#
loop_
_entity_poly.entity_id
_entity_poly.type
_entity_poly.pdbx_seq_one_letter_code
_entity_poly.pdbx_strand_id
1 'polypeptide(L)'
;MYRVQCVKICTSIYGEMNYADFRCKLLQNAGRPAIVNVNIGTTMRGAIDDVDEIIKTLENCGFHDRFYIHCDGALSGLMVPFIEQVG
;
A
#
# COMPACT_ATOMS: atom_id res chain seq x y z
N MET A 1 13.82 -22.32 -4.37
CA MET A 1 12.51 -21.69 -4.64
C MET A 1 12.39 -20.49 -3.72
N TYR A 2 12.63 -19.26 -4.21
CA TYR A 2 12.54 -18.06 -3.39
C TYR A 2 11.05 -17.71 -3.21
N ARG A 3 10.49 -17.99 -2.02
CA ARG A 3 9.12 -17.59 -1.64
C ARG A 3 9.21 -16.40 -0.71
N VAL A 4 8.64 -15.28 -1.11
CA VAL A 4 8.39 -14.15 -0.21
C VAL A 4 7.19 -14.50 0.66
N GLN A 5 7.27 -14.24 1.96
CA GLN A 5 6.14 -14.44 2.85
C GLN A 5 5.06 -13.40 2.54
N CYS A 6 3.85 -13.86 2.26
CA CYS A 6 2.70 -12.99 2.02
C CYS A 6 2.03 -12.64 3.35
N VAL A 7 1.83 -11.34 3.59
CA VAL A 7 1.06 -10.81 4.71
C VAL A 7 -0.14 -10.07 4.11
N LYS A 8 -1.35 -10.57 4.33
CA LYS A 8 -2.57 -9.94 3.83
C LYS A 8 -2.90 -8.72 4.66
N ILE A 9 -3.29 -7.60 4.05
CA ILE A 9 -3.83 -6.42 4.72
C ILE A 9 -5.35 -6.36 4.47
N CYS A 10 -6.12 -5.96 5.47
CA CYS A 10 -7.56 -5.76 5.34
C CYS A 10 -7.87 -4.54 4.49
N THR A 11 -9.04 -4.54 3.85
CA THR A 11 -9.56 -3.40 3.09
C THR A 11 -10.51 -2.59 3.98
N SER A 12 -10.53 -1.27 3.80
CA SER A 12 -11.47 -0.35 4.42
C SER A 12 -12.88 -0.51 3.81
N ILE A 13 -13.88 0.11 4.43
CA ILE A 13 -15.25 0.12 3.88
C ILE A 13 -15.36 0.87 2.54
N TYR A 14 -14.38 1.74 2.23
CA TYR A 14 -14.31 2.52 1.00
C TYR A 14 -13.58 1.79 -0.12
N GLY A 15 -12.93 0.66 0.18
CA GLY A 15 -12.22 -0.15 -0.80
C GLY A 15 -10.72 0.11 -0.88
N GLU A 16 -10.17 0.97 -0.02
CA GLU A 16 -8.74 1.24 0.13
C GLU A 16 -8.08 0.27 1.11
N MET A 17 -6.76 0.24 1.18
CA MET A 17 -6.00 -0.41 2.24
C MET A 17 -6.42 0.12 3.62
N ASN A 18 -6.60 -0.77 4.59
CA ASN A 18 -6.78 -0.36 5.99
C ASN A 18 -5.41 -0.02 6.61
N TYR A 19 -5.10 1.27 6.71
CA TYR A 19 -3.80 1.74 7.24
C TYR A 19 -3.54 1.37 8.70
N ALA A 20 -4.58 1.22 9.53
CA ALA A 20 -4.41 0.79 10.92
C ALA A 20 -3.95 -0.68 11.00
N ASP A 21 -4.57 -1.54 10.20
CA ASP A 21 -4.17 -2.95 10.06
C ASP A 21 -2.79 -3.09 9.39
N PHE A 22 -2.51 -2.26 8.39
CA PHE A 22 -1.19 -2.16 7.76
C PHE A 22 -0.10 -1.85 8.78
N ARG A 23 -0.28 -0.79 9.59
CA ARG A 23 0.65 -0.41 10.66
C ARG A 23 0.87 -1.55 11.66
N CYS A 24 -0.20 -2.20 12.11
CA CYS A 24 -0.11 -3.33 13.05
C CYS A 24 0.78 -4.45 12.49
N LYS A 25 0.57 -4.81 11.21
CA LYS A 25 1.33 -5.87 10.53
C LYS A 25 2.78 -5.48 10.25
N LEU A 26 3.06 -4.21 9.98
CA LEU A 26 4.44 -3.72 9.88
C LEU A 26 5.18 -3.86 11.20
N LEU A 27 4.58 -3.45 12.32
CA LEU A 27 5.21 -3.57 13.64
C LEU A 27 5.50 -5.03 14.02
N GLN A 28 4.62 -5.97 13.65
CA GLN A 28 4.85 -7.41 13.82
C GLN A 28 6.00 -7.96 12.96
N ASN A 29 6.43 -7.21 11.92
CA ASN A 29 7.43 -7.64 10.94
C ASN A 29 8.63 -6.67 10.83
N ALA A 30 8.84 -5.77 11.80
CA ALA A 30 9.82 -4.66 11.72
C ALA A 30 11.26 -5.10 11.40
N GLY A 31 11.65 -6.34 11.75
CA GLY A 31 12.98 -6.90 11.47
C GLY A 31 13.24 -7.29 10.02
N ARG A 32 12.28 -7.14 9.10
CA ARG A 32 12.36 -7.62 7.72
C ARG A 32 12.08 -6.50 6.72
N PRO A 33 12.68 -6.52 5.52
CA PRO A 33 12.27 -5.60 4.46
C PRO A 33 10.86 -5.91 3.98
N ALA A 34 10.18 -4.91 3.44
CA ALA A 34 8.81 -5.02 2.94
C ALA A 34 8.74 -4.81 1.41
N ILE A 35 7.88 -5.58 0.75
CA ILE A 35 7.40 -5.26 -0.60
C ILE A 35 5.89 -5.04 -0.46
N VAL A 36 5.44 -3.82 -0.70
CA VAL A 36 4.04 -3.43 -0.52
C VAL A 36 3.36 -3.36 -1.89
N ASN A 37 2.27 -4.10 -2.04
CA ASN A 37 1.41 -4.02 -3.22
C ASN A 37 0.30 -3.00 -2.96
N VAL A 38 0.29 -1.94 -3.75
CA VAL A 38 -0.62 -0.80 -3.61
C VAL A 38 -1.51 -0.75 -4.84
N ASN A 39 -2.81 -0.59 -4.65
CA ASN A 39 -3.75 -0.57 -5.75
C ASN A 39 -4.12 0.87 -6.13
N ILE A 40 -3.77 1.26 -7.34
CA ILE A 40 -4.15 2.56 -7.92
C ILE A 40 -5.41 2.35 -8.74
N GLY A 41 -6.55 2.30 -8.03
CA GLY A 41 -7.85 1.93 -8.57
C GLY A 41 -8.19 0.47 -8.30
N THR A 42 -8.82 0.20 -7.17
CA THR A 42 -9.24 -1.17 -6.83
C THR A 42 -10.27 -1.69 -7.82
N THR A 43 -10.16 -2.97 -8.17
CA THR A 43 -10.96 -3.58 -9.25
C THR A 43 -12.48 -3.48 -9.02
N MET A 44 -12.91 -3.44 -7.75
CA MET A 44 -14.33 -3.40 -7.40
C MET A 44 -14.87 -2.00 -7.17
N ARG A 45 -14.10 -1.11 -6.51
CA ARG A 45 -14.59 0.21 -6.07
C ARG A 45 -13.92 1.39 -6.74
N GLY A 46 -12.86 1.16 -7.51
CA GLY A 46 -12.06 2.23 -8.12
C GLY A 46 -11.29 3.07 -7.11
N ALA A 47 -11.22 2.65 -5.85
CA ALA A 47 -10.54 3.39 -4.78
C ALA A 47 -9.02 3.39 -5.01
N ILE A 48 -8.35 4.48 -4.63
CA ILE A 48 -6.92 4.67 -4.82
C ILE A 48 -6.29 4.68 -3.45
N ASP A 49 -5.37 3.75 -3.20
CA ASP A 49 -4.57 3.78 -1.98
C ASP A 49 -3.69 5.04 -1.97
N ASP A 50 -3.63 5.70 -0.81
CA ASP A 50 -2.80 6.88 -0.56
C ASP A 50 -1.36 6.43 -0.34
N VAL A 51 -0.54 6.61 -1.38
CA VAL A 51 0.88 6.25 -1.37
C VAL A 51 1.66 7.07 -0.34
N ASP A 52 1.29 8.34 -0.11
CA ASP A 52 1.99 9.20 0.84
C ASP A 52 1.75 8.73 2.28
N GLU A 53 0.51 8.33 2.61
CA GLU A 53 0.19 7.75 3.92
C GLU A 53 0.89 6.39 4.14
N ILE A 54 1.02 5.58 3.09
CA ILE A 54 1.76 4.31 3.14
C ILE A 54 3.25 4.55 3.43
N ILE A 55 3.89 5.48 2.71
CA ILE A 55 5.30 5.84 2.92
C ILE A 55 5.51 6.35 4.35
N LYS A 56 4.70 7.31 4.81
CA LYS A 56 4.77 7.83 6.19
C LYS A 56 4.62 6.71 7.21
N THR A 57 3.69 5.77 6.99
CA THR A 57 3.47 4.64 7.90
C THR A 57 4.67 3.70 7.95
N LEU A 58 5.30 3.41 6.80
CA LEU A 58 6.52 2.59 6.71
C LEU A 58 7.68 3.25 7.46
N GLU A 59 7.93 4.54 7.23
CA GLU A 59 8.97 5.31 7.92
C GLU A 59 8.75 5.30 9.44
N ASN A 60 7.53 5.62 9.89
CA ASN A 60 7.14 5.60 11.31
C ASN A 60 7.28 4.21 11.96
N CYS A 61 7.23 3.14 11.18
CA CYS A 61 7.43 1.76 11.65
C CYS A 61 8.90 1.30 11.55
N GLY A 62 9.83 2.17 11.14
CA GLY A 62 11.25 1.85 11.05
C GLY A 62 11.68 1.14 9.76
N PHE A 63 10.88 1.24 8.70
CA PHE A 63 11.17 0.57 7.42
C PHE A 63 12.04 1.39 6.46
N HIS A 64 12.24 2.70 6.66
CA HIS A 64 13.15 3.60 5.91
C HIS A 64 13.66 3.02 4.57
N ASP A 65 14.96 2.70 4.44
CA ASP A 65 15.55 2.23 3.17
C ASP A 65 15.33 0.73 2.87
N ARG A 66 14.36 0.10 3.54
CA ARG A 66 14.11 -1.35 3.49
C ARG A 66 12.71 -1.69 2.97
N PHE A 67 12.15 -0.84 2.11
CA PHE A 67 10.89 -1.16 1.45
C PHE A 67 10.91 -0.86 -0.05
N TYR A 68 10.06 -1.58 -0.77
CA TYR A 68 9.69 -1.30 -2.16
C TYR A 68 8.17 -1.23 -2.25
N ILE A 69 7.67 -0.29 -3.06
CA ILE A 69 6.24 -0.13 -3.34
C ILE A 69 6.01 -0.52 -4.80
N HIS A 70 5.11 -1.48 -5.02
CA HIS A 70 4.59 -1.79 -6.34
C HIS A 70 3.20 -1.17 -6.47
N CYS A 71 3.07 -0.20 -7.37
CA CYS A 71 1.80 0.42 -7.70
C CYS A 71 1.12 -0.36 -8.83
N ASP A 72 0.12 -1.15 -8.48
CA ASP A 72 -0.74 -1.88 -9.42
C ASP A 72 -1.88 -0.97 -9.90
N GLY A 73 -1.71 -0.46 -11.11
CA GLY A 73 -2.69 0.35 -11.83
C GLY A 73 -3.43 -0.40 -12.93
N ALA A 74 -3.65 -1.71 -12.82
CA ALA A 74 -4.26 -2.49 -13.90
C ALA A 74 -5.63 -1.95 -14.36
N LEU A 75 -6.43 -1.36 -13.46
CA LEU A 75 -7.73 -0.76 -13.80
C LEU A 75 -7.63 0.75 -14.11
N SER A 76 -6.92 1.52 -13.28
CA SER A 76 -6.96 3.00 -13.35
C SER A 76 -5.59 3.65 -13.60
N GLY A 77 -4.54 2.88 -13.87
CA GLY A 77 -3.17 3.38 -14.07
C GLY A 77 -3.04 4.42 -15.17
N LEU A 78 -3.87 4.32 -16.22
CA LEU A 78 -3.94 5.30 -17.32
C LEU A 78 -4.70 6.59 -16.94
N MET A 79 -5.55 6.54 -15.90
CA MET A 79 -6.36 7.67 -15.44
C MET A 79 -5.63 8.53 -14.41
N VAL A 80 -4.61 8.00 -13.74
CA VAL A 80 -3.82 8.69 -12.69
C VAL A 80 -3.36 10.10 -13.08
N PRO A 81 -2.83 10.36 -14.29
CA PRO A 81 -2.37 11.71 -14.66
C PRO A 81 -3.49 12.75 -14.77
N PHE A 82 -4.76 12.31 -14.81
CA PHE A 82 -5.94 13.14 -15.03
C PHE A 82 -6.82 13.27 -13.78
N ILE A 83 -6.42 12.65 -12.67
CA ILE A 83 -7.09 12.79 -11.38
C ILE A 83 -6.46 14.00 -10.68
N GLU A 84 -7.26 15.04 -10.41
CA GLU A 84 -6.79 16.18 -9.62
C GLU A 84 -6.43 15.73 -8.21
N GLN A 85 -5.20 15.98 -7.79
CA GLN A 85 -4.81 15.86 -6.40
C GLN A 85 -5.45 17.01 -5.63
N VAL A 86 -6.51 16.72 -4.89
CA VAL A 86 -7.07 17.68 -3.92
C VAL A 86 -6.10 17.68 -2.73
N GLY A 87 -5.24 18.70 -2.69
CA GLY A 87 -4.26 18.92 -1.60
C GLY A 87 -4.89 19.38 -0.30
#